data_AF-A0A291TB26-F1
#
_entry.id   AF-A0A291TB26-F1
#
_cell.length_a   1.000
_cell.length_b   1.000
_cell.length_c   1.000
_cell.angle_alpha   90.00
_cell.angle_beta   90.00
_cell.angle_gamma   90.00
#
_symmetry.space_group_name_H-M   'P 1'
#
loop_
_entity.id
_entity.type
_entity.pdbx_description
1 polymer ?
#
loop_
_entity_poly.entity_id
_entity_poly.type
_entity_poly.pdbx_seq_one_letter_code
_entity_poly.pdbx_strand_id
1 'polypeptide(L)' 'MEPTECRWVAPLDEEDREYFSYFRTVCKRYDIVPSRATRLEYDFVTRVAESEFYLQKAAT' A
#
# COMPACT_ATOMS: atom_id res chain seq x y z
N MET A 1 -1.91 26.77 -16.23
CA MET A 1 -1.44 26.30 -14.93
C MET A 1 -0.82 24.95 -15.19
N GLU A 2 0.50 24.89 -15.38
CA GLU A 2 1.20 23.62 -15.58
C GLU A 2 1.05 22.78 -14.31
N PRO A 3 0.76 21.48 -14.40
CA PRO A 3 0.68 20.65 -13.22
C PRO A 3 2.05 20.66 -12.57
N THR A 4 2.09 21.05 -11.30
CA THR A 4 3.29 21.00 -10.47
C THR A 4 3.56 19.52 -10.20
N GLU A 5 4.14 18.84 -11.19
CA GLU A 5 4.72 17.53 -10.98
C GLU A 5 5.71 17.69 -9.84
N CYS A 6 5.42 17.04 -8.70
CA CYS A 6 6.31 17.02 -7.56
C CYS A 6 7.58 16.28 -7.98
N ARG A 7 8.54 16.97 -8.61
CA ARG A 7 9.78 16.44 -9.21
C ARG A 7 10.64 15.59 -8.25
N TRP A 8 10.35 15.65 -6.97
CA TRP A 8 11.03 14.94 -5.89
C TRP A 8 10.37 13.61 -5.50
N VAL A 9 9.20 13.29 -6.07
CA VAL A 9 8.45 12.06 -5.79
C VAL A 9 8.21 11.34 -7.12
N ALA A 10 8.59 10.06 -7.17
CA ALA A 10 8.31 9.23 -8.35
C ALA A 10 6.79 9.17 -8.57
N PRO A 11 6.32 9.26 -9.83
CA PRO A 11 4.91 9.12 -10.13
C PRO A 11 4.42 7.72 -9.76
N LEU A 12 3.17 7.61 -9.30
CA LEU A 12 2.51 6.33 -9.02
C LEU A 12 2.10 5.66 -10.33
N ASP A 13 2.70 4.50 -10.61
CA ASP A 13 2.31 3.62 -11.71
C ASP A 13 1.01 2.86 -11.39
N GLU A 14 0.51 2.05 -12.33
CA GLU A 14 -0.70 1.25 -12.14
C GLU A 14 -0.52 0.23 -11.00
N GLU A 15 0.63 -0.45 -10.95
CA GLU A 15 0.91 -1.43 -9.90
C GLU A 15 0.93 -0.80 -8.50
N ASP A 16 1.51 0.41 -8.37
CA ASP A 16 1.50 1.13 -7.10
C ASP A 16 0.07 1.42 -6.63
N ARG A 17 -0.81 1.84 -7.56
CA ARG A 17 -2.22 2.14 -7.25
C ARG A 17 -2.98 0.89 -6.82
N GLU A 18 -2.75 -0.23 -7.51
CA GLU A 18 -3.32 -1.53 -7.16
C GLU A 18 -2.86 -1.97 -5.77
N TYR A 19 -1.56 -1.88 -5.50
CA TYR A 19 -0.98 -2.21 -4.20
C TYR A 19 -1.57 -1.33 -3.09
N PHE A 20 -1.64 -0.01 -3.26
CA PHE A 20 -2.21 0.88 -2.24
C PHE A 20 -3.70 0.62 -1.99
N SER A 21 -4.46 0.27 -3.03
CA SER A 21 -5.86 -0.15 -2.90
C SER A 21 -5.97 -1.45 -2.07
N TYR A 22 -5.11 -2.42 -2.35
CA TYR A 22 -5.05 -3.68 -1.62
C TYR A 22 -4.63 -3.48 -0.16
N PHE A 23 -3.54 -2.73 0.07
CA PHE A 23 -3.04 -2.38 1.40
C PHE A 23 -4.13 -1.73 2.25
N ARG A 24 -4.89 -0.77 1.70
CA ARG A 24 -6.02 -0.16 2.40
C ARG A 24 -7.11 -1.17 2.80
N THR A 25 -7.31 -2.21 1.98
CA THR A 25 -8.25 -3.30 2.28
C THR A 25 -7.75 -4.18 3.41
N VAL A 26 -6.46 -4.49 3.45
CA VAL A 26 -5.81 -5.21 4.57
C VAL A 26 -5.93 -4.41 5.87
N CYS A 27 -5.61 -3.12 5.85
CA CYS A 27 -5.77 -2.25 7.02
C CYS A 27 -7.21 -2.28 7.57
N LYS A 28 -8.21 -2.19 6.69
CA LYS A 28 -9.63 -2.31 7.09
C LYS A 28 -9.98 -3.68 7.66
N ARG A 29 -9.43 -4.76 7.12
CA ARG A 29 -9.68 -6.15 7.58
C ARG A 29 -9.28 -6.33 9.04
N TYR A 30 -8.21 -5.65 9.47
CA TYR A 30 -7.68 -5.74 10.83
C TYR A 30 -8.02 -4.54 11.73
N ASP A 31 -8.86 -3.60 11.26
CA ASP A 31 -9.20 -2.34 11.95
C ASP A 31 -7.98 -1.47 12.32
N ILE A 32 -6.90 -1.57 11.54
CA ILE A 32 -5.66 -0.82 11.78
C ILE A 32 -5.68 0.46 10.95
N VAL A 33 -5.51 1.60 11.64
CA VAL A 33 -5.39 2.91 10.98
C VAL A 33 -3.90 3.25 10.84
N PRO A 34 -3.32 3.25 9.62
CA PRO A 34 -1.86 3.35 9.44
C PRO A 34 -1.22 4.56 10.10
N SER A 35 -1.91 5.71 10.10
CA SER A 35 -1.44 6.95 10.72
C SER A 35 -1.45 6.96 12.25
N ARG A 36 -2.18 6.03 12.87
CA ARG A 36 -2.29 5.87 14.34
C ARG A 36 -1.72 4.55 14.84
N ALA A 37 -1.27 3.69 13.93
CA ALA A 37 -0.74 2.37 14.24
C ALA A 37 0.58 2.49 15.00
N THR A 38 0.78 1.58 15.97
CA THR A 38 2.12 1.33 16.49
C THR A 38 3.00 0.79 15.38
N ARG A 39 4.32 0.88 15.57
CA ARG A 39 5.29 0.32 14.61
C ARG A 39 5.05 -1.17 14.32
N LEU A 40 4.59 -1.93 15.32
CA LEU A 40 4.30 -3.36 15.18
C LEU A 40 3.05 -3.60 14.33
N GLU A 41 1.97 -2.86 14.56
CA GLU A 41 0.75 -2.96 13.77
C GLU A 41 1.00 -2.55 12.30
N TYR A 42 1.80 -1.49 12.09
CA TYR A 42 2.15 -1.03 10.76
C TYR A 42 3.00 -2.07 10.00
N ASP A 43 4.03 -2.63 10.65
CA ASP A 43 4.87 -3.69 10.06
C ASP A 43 4.04 -4.95 9.75
N PHE A 44 3.12 -5.31 10.64
CA PHE A 44 2.20 -6.42 10.43
C PHE A 44 1.35 -6.23 9.16
N VAL A 45 0.63 -5.12 9.02
CA VAL A 45 -0.24 -4.90 7.84
C VAL A 45 0.56 -4.76 6.55
N THR A 46 1.77 -4.21 6.63
CA THR A 46 2.68 -4.10 5.48
C THR A 46 3.09 -5.48 5.00
N ARG A 47 3.61 -6.34 5.89
CA ARG A 47 4.04 -7.70 5.53
C ARG A 47 2.91 -8.57 5.01
N VAL A 48 1.72 -8.46 5.60
CA VAL A 48 0.53 -9.19 5.12
C VAL A 48 0.16 -8.72 3.72
N ALA A 49 0.11 -7.40 3.48
CA ALA A 49 -0.22 -6.86 2.17
C ALA A 49 0.80 -7.26 1.11
N GLU A 50 2.11 -7.13 1.39
CA GLU A 50 3.17 -7.54 0.46
C GLU A 50 3.11 -9.04 0.17
N SER A 51 2.99 -9.88 1.20
CA SER A 51 2.94 -11.33 1.02
C SER A 51 1.72 -11.74 0.20
N GLU A 52 0.52 -11.29 0.56
CA GLU A 52 -0.71 -11.67 -0.15
C GLU A 52 -0.74 -11.11 -1.59
N PHE A 53 -0.35 -9.85 -1.78
CA PHE A 53 -0.39 -9.19 -3.09
C PHE A 53 0.57 -9.82 -4.11
N TYR A 54 1.83 -10.01 -3.73
CA TYR A 54 2.82 -10.57 -4.65
C TYR A 54 2.62 -12.08 -4.88
N LEU A 55 2.10 -12.82 -3.89
CA LEU A 55 1.69 -14.21 -4.11
C LEU A 55 0.56 -14.32 -5.13
N GLN A 56 -0.43 -13.41 -5.10
CA GLN A 56 -1.51 -13.38 -6.09
C GLN A 56 -1.00 -13.04 -7.50
N LYS A 57 -0.10 -12.06 -7.63
CA LYS A 57 0.52 -11.71 -8.91
C LYS A 57 1.37 -12.84 -9.48
N ALA A 58 2.10 -13.58 -8.65
CA ALA A 58 2.90 -14.72 -9.09
C ALA A 58 2.06 -15.94 -9.54
N ALA A 59 0.79 -16.01 -9.11
CA ALA A 59 -0.13 -17.06 -9.49
C ALA A 59 -0.92 -16.77 -10.79
N THR A 60 -0.75 -15.58 -11.38
CA THR A 60 -1.42 -15.12 -12.60
C THR A 60 -0.48 -15.19 -13.79
#